data_AF-A0A929PMJ2-F1
#
_entry.id   AF-A0A929PMJ2-F1
#
_cell.length_a   1.000
_cell.length_b   1.000
_cell.length_c   1.000
_cell.angle_alpha   90.00
_cell.angle_beta   90.00
_cell.angle_gamma   90.00
#
_symmetry.space_group_name_H-M   'P 1'
#
loop_
_entity.id
_entity.type
_entity.pdbx_description
1 polymer ?
#
loop_
_entity_poly.entity_id
_entity_poly.type
_entity_poly.pdbx_seq_one_letter_code
_entity_poly.pdbx_strand_id
1 'polypeptide(L)' 'MMNIENTDQIKEEQKLFSKREVEILQLMAEGCTSKMIAEKLFISEHTVIAHRKNMQQKTGLSNAIALVYFAAKNDII' A
#
# COMPACT_ATOMS: atom_id res chain seq x y z
N MET A 1 12.58 -11.52 31.36
CA MET A 1 11.28 -11.73 30.69
C MET A 1 11.07 -10.57 29.72
N MET A 2 11.18 -10.83 28.43
CA MET A 2 10.64 -9.96 27.38
C MET A 2 9.81 -10.88 26.49
N ASN A 3 8.49 -10.63 26.44
CA ASN A 3 7.53 -11.46 25.72
C ASN A 3 7.77 -11.33 24.23
N ILE A 4 8.15 -12.45 23.60
CA ILE A 4 8.23 -12.62 22.15
C ILE A 4 6.89 -13.24 21.73
N GLU A 5 5.83 -12.42 21.74
CA GLU A 5 4.54 -12.75 21.13
C GLU A 5 4.23 -11.64 20.13
N ASN A 6 4.82 -11.66 18.92
CA ASN A 6 4.36 -10.74 17.86
C ASN A 6 4.74 -11.14 16.42
N THR A 7 5.10 -12.40 16.17
CA THR A 7 5.42 -12.85 14.81
C THR A 7 4.20 -13.15 13.94
N ASP A 8 2.99 -13.23 14.53
CA ASP A 8 1.77 -13.58 13.80
C ASP A 8 0.95 -12.37 13.32
N GLN A 9 1.08 -11.19 13.96
CA GLN A 9 0.34 -9.98 13.53
C GLN A 9 0.89 -9.39 12.23
N ILE A 10 2.21 -9.46 12.01
CA ILE A 10 2.89 -8.90 10.83
C ILE A 10 2.45 -9.60 9.52
N LYS A 11 2.01 -10.87 9.60
CA LYS A 11 1.62 -11.66 8.40
C LYS A 11 0.20 -11.38 7.90
N GLU A 12 -0.71 -10.88 8.74
CA GLU A 12 -2.08 -10.59 8.29
C GLU A 12 -2.17 -9.25 7.55
N GLU A 13 -1.37 -8.26 7.94
CA GLU A 13 -1.44 -6.93 7.33
C GLU A 13 -0.85 -6.90 5.92
N GLN A 14 0.18 -7.71 5.63
CA GLN A 14 0.66 -7.93 4.26
C GLN A 14 -0.39 -8.58 3.34
N LYS A 15 -1.35 -9.34 3.90
CA LYS A 15 -2.47 -9.92 3.13
C LYS A 15 -3.60 -8.94 2.86
N LEU A 16 -3.60 -7.74 3.46
CA LEU A 16 -4.65 -6.75 3.26
C LEU A 16 -4.68 -6.25 1.80
N PHE A 17 -3.50 -6.11 1.20
CA PHE A 17 -3.33 -5.64 -0.16
C PHE A 17 -3.03 -6.78 -1.12
N SER A 18 -3.62 -6.70 -2.32
CA SER A 18 -3.20 -7.56 -3.43
C SER A 18 -1.77 -7.20 -3.85
N LYS A 19 -1.08 -8.13 -4.51
CA LYS A 19 0.27 -7.89 -5.06
C LYS A 19 0.35 -6.60 -5.88
N ARG A 20 -0.70 -6.33 -6.67
CA ARG A 20 -0.78 -5.13 -7.50
C ARG A 20 -0.94 -3.85 -6.68
N GLU A 21 -1.71 -3.91 -5.61
CA GLU A 21 -1.86 -2.80 -4.67
C GLU A 21 -0.55 -2.50 -3.96
N VAL A 22 0.20 -3.53 -3.53
CA VAL A 22 1.54 -3.37 -2.93
C VAL A 22 2.52 -2.71 -3.91
N GLU A 23 2.59 -3.17 -5.16
CA GLU A 23 3.43 -2.55 -6.20
C GLU A 23 3.13 -1.06 -6.39
N ILE A 24 1.84 -0.70 -6.47
CA ILE A 24 1.40 0.69 -6.58
C ILE A 24 1.84 1.48 -5.34
N LEU A 25 1.71 0.89 -4.16
CA LEU A 25 2.04 1.54 -2.90
C LEU A 25 3.55 1.82 -2.76
N GLN A 26 4.37 0.90 -3.23
CA GLN A 26 5.83 1.01 -3.22
C GLN A 26 6.27 2.16 -4.12
N LEU A 27 5.69 2.26 -5.33
CA LEU A 27 5.95 3.39 -6.22
C LEU A 27 5.43 4.71 -5.66
N MET A 28 4.31 4.71 -4.92
CA MET A 28 3.84 5.89 -4.20
C MET A 28 4.84 6.35 -3.12
N ALA A 29 5.46 5.40 -2.41
CA ALA A 29 6.48 5.68 -1.40
C ALA A 29 7.77 6.24 -2.01
N GLU A 30 8.12 5.82 -3.23
CA GLU A 30 9.18 6.41 -4.04
C GLU A 30 8.86 7.82 -4.55
N GLY A 31 7.65 8.34 -4.27
CA GLY A 31 7.21 9.67 -4.72
C GLY A 31 6.65 9.72 -6.14
N CYS A 32 6.34 8.57 -6.75
CA CYS A 32 5.74 8.54 -8.09
C CYS A 32 4.30 9.08 -8.07
N THR A 33 3.96 9.89 -9.07
CA THR A 33 2.58 10.34 -9.30
C THR A 33 1.73 9.22 -9.93
N SER A 34 0.39 9.32 -9.88
CA SER A 34 -0.49 8.33 -10.50
C SER A 34 -0.24 8.15 -12.00
N LYS A 35 0.15 9.21 -12.71
CA LYS A 35 0.58 9.14 -14.11
C LYS A 35 1.88 8.34 -14.29
N MET A 36 2.90 8.62 -13.47
CA MET A 36 4.18 7.88 -13.54
C MET A 36 4.00 6.40 -13.19
N ILE A 37 3.16 6.10 -12.20
CA ILE A 37 2.82 4.72 -11.82
C ILE A 37 2.12 4.02 -12.99
N ALA A 38 1.15 4.68 -13.62
CA ALA A 38 0.44 4.15 -14.77
C ALA A 38 1.39 3.80 -15.93
N GLU A 39 2.34 4.68 -16.23
CA GLU A 39 3.39 4.46 -17.24
C GLU A 39 4.31 3.29 -16.87
N LYS A 40 4.84 3.25 -15.64
CA LYS A 40 5.73 2.16 -15.16
C LYS A 40 5.05 0.80 -15.17
N LEU A 41 3.76 0.78 -14.84
CA LEU A 41 2.99 -0.43 -14.64
C LEU A 41 2.15 -0.84 -15.88
N PHE A 42 2.28 -0.09 -16.99
CA PHE A 42 1.56 -0.28 -18.26
C PHE A 42 0.03 -0.40 -18.10
N ILE A 43 -0.56 0.47 -17.26
CA ILE A 43 -2.01 0.55 -17.02
C ILE A 43 -2.50 2.00 -17.13
N SER A 44 -3.81 2.23 -17.07
CA SER A 44 -4.35 3.59 -17.09
C SER A 44 -4.18 4.30 -15.74
N GLU A 45 -4.05 5.63 -15.76
CA GLU A 45 -4.05 6.45 -14.55
C GLU A 45 -5.33 6.24 -13.72
N HIS A 46 -6.49 6.10 -14.39
CA HIS A 46 -7.76 5.77 -13.74
C HIS A 46 -7.71 4.44 -12.99
N THR A 47 -7.01 3.43 -13.53
CA THR A 47 -6.80 2.14 -12.85
C THR A 47 -5.97 2.32 -11.58
N VAL A 48 -4.91 3.14 -11.61
CA VAL A 48 -4.11 3.45 -10.41
C VAL A 48 -4.97 4.17 -9.36
N ILE A 49 -5.80 5.14 -9.77
CA ILE A 49 -6.72 5.84 -8.87
C ILE A 49 -7.74 4.87 -8.25
N ALA A 50 -8.27 3.93 -9.03
CA ALA A 50 -9.19 2.92 -8.54
C ALA A 50 -8.52 2.01 -7.48
N HIS A 51 -7.30 1.54 -7.74
CA HIS A 51 -6.54 0.78 -6.74
C HIS A 51 -6.30 1.58 -5.46
N ARG A 52 -5.91 2.86 -5.57
CA ARG A 52 -5.74 3.75 -4.40
C ARG A 52 -7.02 3.86 -3.58
N LYS A 53 -8.17 4.04 -4.24
CA LYS A 53 -9.47 4.10 -3.58
C LYS A 53 -9.83 2.79 -2.87
N ASN A 54 -9.53 1.64 -3.48
CA ASN A 54 -9.75 0.34 -2.85
C ASN A 54 -8.87 0.15 -1.61
N MET A 55 -7.59 0.53 -1.68
CA MET A 55 -6.67 0.47 -0.53
C MET A 55 -7.13 1.39 0.61
N GLN A 56 -7.62 2.59 0.28
CA GLN A 56 -8.22 3.52 1.23
C GLN A 56 -9.47 2.93 1.91
N GLN A 57 -10.34 2.27 1.15
CA GLN A 57 -11.52 1.61 1.71
C GLN A 57 -11.15 0.43 2.62
N LYS A 58 -10.12 -0.36 2.27
CA LYS A 58 -9.64 -1.49 3.07
C LYS A 58 -9.01 -1.05 4.39
N THR A 59 -8.32 0.08 4.40
CA THR A 59 -7.61 0.61 5.58
C THR A 59 -8.42 1.63 6.38
N GLY A 60 -9.52 2.15 5.81
CA GLY A 60 -10.26 3.28 6.38
C GLY A 60 -9.52 4.62 6.28
N LEU A 61 -8.40 4.68 5.56
CA LEU A 61 -7.57 5.88 5.43
C LEU A 61 -8.05 6.74 4.26
N SER A 62 -8.16 8.05 4.46
CA SER A 62 -8.62 8.98 3.42
C SER A 62 -7.50 9.60 2.58
N ASN A 63 -6.23 9.46 3.02
CA ASN A 63 -5.10 10.15 2.41
C ASN A 63 -4.05 9.17 1.88
N ALA A 64 -3.46 9.50 0.73
CA ALA A 64 -2.38 8.76 0.11
C ALA A 64 -1.12 8.69 0.97
N ILE A 65 -0.78 9.80 1.63
CA ILE A 65 0.36 9.87 2.55
C ILE A 65 0.12 8.98 3.76
N ALA A 66 -1.09 8.99 4.31
CA ALA A 66 -1.46 8.10 5.41
C ALA A 66 -1.36 6.62 4.99
N LEU A 67 -1.73 6.30 3.75
CA LEU A 67 -1.63 4.96 3.18
C LEU A 67 -0.17 4.48 3.08
N VAL A 68 0.72 5.34 2.58
CA VAL A 68 2.16 5.06 2.49
C VAL A 68 2.77 4.92 3.89
N TYR A 69 2.43 5.83 4.81
CA TYR A 69 2.91 5.78 6.19
C TYR A 69 2.45 4.51 6.91
N PHE A 70 1.18 4.12 6.73
CA PHE A 70 0.63 2.89 7.28
C PHE A 70 1.43 1.67 6.81
N ALA A 71 1.72 1.59 5.51
CA ALA A 71 2.43 0.45 4.96
C ALA A 71 3.91 0.40 5.35
N ALA A 72 4.58 1.55 5.44
CA ALA A 72 5.95 1.63 5.93
C ALA A 72 6.03 1.28 7.44
N LYS A 73 5.03 1.67 8.23
CA LYS A 73 4.97 1.36 9.66
C LYS A 73 4.74 -0.14 9.94
N ASN A 74 4.04 -0.80 9.04
CA ASN A 74 3.62 -2.20 9.19
C ASN A 74 4.48 -3.18 8.37
N ASP A 75 5.67 -2.78 7.93
CA ASP A 75 6.61 -3.60 7.14
C ASP A 75 5.96 -4.25 5.89
N ILE A 76 5.03 -3.53 5.25
CA ILE A 76 4.42 -3.93 3.99
C ILE A 76 5.32 -3.53 2.81
N ILE A 77 6.01 -2.38 2.92
CA ILE A 77 6.95 -1.82 1.93
C ILE A 77 8.21 -1.28 2.58
#